data_AF-A0A6A8LQL0-F1
#
_entry.id   AF-A0A6A8LQL0-F1
#
_cell.length_a   1.000
_cell.length_b   1.000
_cell.length_c   1.000
_cell.angle_alpha   90.00
_cell.angle_beta   90.00
_cell.angle_gamma   90.00
#
_symmetry.space_group_name_H-M   'P 1'
#
loop_
_entity.id
_entity.type
_entity.pdbx_description
1 polymer ?
#
loop_
_entity_poly.entity_id
_entity_poly.type
_entity_poly.pdbx_seq_one_letter_code
_entity_poly.pdbx_strand_id
1 'polypeptide(L)'
;KKMKPDFYLVGKSEMSNTSVVQLGDFDAMTDDALGNLLLNFARDKKIAASEFKYQLSRQMLAQNTKLSRVTLRTLDDLTSSRILTRCRENKALMRSLLTFMYLLKGSPAITYGTELGLSGHDFPSNLVGMDWNQEDQDDKMMRFIKVLNNFRLQNYKILSEGSFEWGQISDSYDYVSFIRRKDKTYI
;
A
#
# COMPACT_ATOMS: atom_id res chain seq x y z
N LYS A 1 -0.40 -18.46 19.59
CA LYS A 1 -1.73 -18.00 20.07
C LYS A 1 -2.06 -18.40 21.52
N LYS A 2 -1.73 -19.60 22.03
CA LYS A 2 -2.00 -20.00 23.44
C LYS A 2 -1.36 -19.07 24.51
N MET A 3 -0.13 -18.60 24.28
CA MET A 3 0.58 -17.69 25.21
C MET A 3 0.14 -16.22 25.09
N LYS A 4 -0.20 -15.79 23.87
CA LYS A 4 -0.62 -14.42 23.56
C LYS A 4 -1.65 -14.49 22.41
N PRO A 5 -2.95 -14.38 22.69
CA PRO A 5 -4.02 -14.54 21.69
C PRO A 5 -4.02 -13.45 20.60
N ASP A 6 -3.62 -12.24 20.96
CA ASP A 6 -3.53 -11.06 20.09
C ASP A 6 -2.19 -10.93 19.35
N PHE A 7 -1.26 -11.88 19.51
CA PHE A 7 0.02 -11.86 18.80
C PHE A 7 -0.20 -11.95 17.29
N TYR A 8 0.26 -10.95 16.55
CA TYR A 8 0.07 -10.87 15.10
C TYR A 8 1.26 -11.47 14.35
N LEU A 9 1.03 -12.57 13.64
CA LEU A 9 2.05 -13.33 12.92
C LEU A 9 1.91 -13.09 11.40
N VAL A 10 2.90 -12.41 10.82
CA VAL A 10 2.91 -12.03 9.40
C VAL A 10 4.00 -12.79 8.66
N GLY A 11 3.63 -13.44 7.57
CA GLY A 11 4.59 -14.05 6.66
C GLY A 11 4.98 -13.10 5.53
N LYS A 12 6.13 -13.34 4.92
CA LYS A 12 6.53 -12.73 3.65
C LYS A 12 6.66 -13.83 2.61
N SER A 13 6.10 -13.62 1.43
CA SER A 13 6.21 -14.53 0.30
C SER A 13 6.35 -13.71 -0.98
N GLU A 14 7.37 -14.00 -1.77
CA GLU A 14 7.60 -13.33 -3.07
C GLU A 14 6.56 -13.73 -4.11
N MET A 15 6.03 -14.95 -4.02
CA MET A 15 4.87 -15.38 -4.81
C MET A 15 3.60 -15.00 -4.04
N SER A 16 2.55 -14.59 -4.75
CA SER A 16 1.20 -14.34 -4.20
C SER A 16 0.54 -15.64 -3.73
N ASN A 17 1.17 -16.32 -2.76
CA ASN A 17 0.79 -17.61 -2.26
C ASN A 17 -0.08 -17.42 -1.01
N THR A 18 -1.37 -17.25 -1.23
CA THR A 18 -2.34 -17.15 -0.14
C THR A 18 -2.63 -18.48 0.56
N SER A 19 -2.11 -19.62 0.04
CA SER A 19 -2.41 -20.94 0.58
C SER A 19 -1.90 -21.13 2.01
N VAL A 20 -0.74 -20.58 2.34
CA VAL A 20 -0.13 -20.70 3.68
C VAL A 20 -0.95 -19.96 4.76
N VAL A 21 -1.67 -18.90 4.38
CA VAL A 21 -2.59 -18.20 5.30
C VAL A 21 -3.92 -18.95 5.43
N GLN A 22 -4.36 -19.62 4.38
CA GLN A 22 -5.58 -20.45 4.41
C GLN A 22 -5.40 -21.70 5.28
N LEU A 23 -4.15 -22.18 5.43
CA LEU A 23 -3.79 -23.30 6.29
C LEU A 23 -3.69 -22.93 7.79
N GLY A 24 -3.76 -21.64 8.13
CA GLY A 24 -3.78 -21.16 9.53
C GLY A 24 -2.41 -20.96 10.17
N ASP A 25 -1.33 -21.05 9.39
CA ASP A 25 0.04 -20.88 9.88
C ASP A 25 0.40 -19.42 10.17
N PHE A 26 -0.24 -18.48 9.48
CA PHE A 26 -0.04 -17.03 9.65
C PHE A 26 -1.38 -16.31 9.80
N ASP A 27 -1.36 -15.13 10.46
CA ASP A 27 -2.51 -14.24 10.48
C ASP A 27 -2.63 -13.46 9.15
N ALA A 28 -1.51 -13.11 8.53
CA ALA A 28 -1.46 -12.31 7.31
C ALA A 28 -0.16 -12.53 6.50
N MET A 29 -0.11 -11.93 5.31
CA MET A 29 1.08 -11.82 4.46
C MET A 29 1.36 -10.36 4.11
N THR A 30 2.61 -10.07 3.73
CA THR A 30 2.94 -8.82 3.02
C THR A 30 2.41 -8.83 1.59
N ASP A 31 2.07 -7.66 1.07
CA ASP A 31 1.58 -7.49 -0.31
C ASP A 31 2.57 -6.72 -1.17
N ASP A 32 3.56 -7.45 -1.70
CA ASP A 32 4.62 -6.88 -2.53
C ASP A 32 4.13 -6.65 -3.98
N ALA A 33 3.02 -7.29 -4.36
CA ALA A 33 2.45 -7.21 -5.72
C ALA A 33 1.75 -5.87 -5.99
N LEU A 34 1.16 -5.26 -4.95
CA LEU A 34 0.47 -3.97 -5.07
C LEU A 34 1.37 -2.87 -5.62
N GLY A 35 2.60 -2.75 -5.11
CA GLY A 35 3.54 -1.72 -5.55
C GLY A 35 3.89 -1.82 -7.04
N ASN A 36 4.12 -3.03 -7.54
CA ASN A 36 4.40 -3.27 -8.96
C ASN A 36 3.18 -2.96 -9.84
N LEU A 37 1.99 -3.36 -9.41
CA LEU A 37 0.75 -3.08 -10.13
C LEU A 37 0.51 -1.57 -10.26
N LEU A 38 0.68 -0.83 -9.16
CA LEU A 38 0.55 0.63 -9.14
C LEU A 38 1.56 1.32 -10.04
N LEU A 39 2.83 0.89 -10.02
CA LEU A 39 3.87 1.47 -10.87
C LEU A 39 3.65 1.15 -12.36
N ASN A 40 3.20 -0.07 -12.68
CA ASN A 40 2.88 -0.45 -14.05
C ASN A 40 1.78 0.43 -14.66
N PHE A 41 0.77 0.80 -13.86
CA PHE A 41 -0.30 1.70 -14.26
C PHE A 41 0.12 3.18 -14.26
N ALA A 42 0.58 3.70 -13.12
CA ALA A 42 0.75 5.13 -12.91
C ALA A 42 2.08 5.69 -13.45
N ARG A 43 3.16 4.90 -13.44
CA ARG A 43 4.51 5.33 -13.83
C ARG A 43 4.89 4.82 -15.22
N ASP A 44 4.83 3.51 -15.43
CA ASP A 44 5.38 2.86 -16.62
C ASP A 44 4.42 2.85 -17.80
N LYS A 45 3.13 3.12 -17.57
CA LYS A 45 2.09 3.07 -18.61
C LYS A 45 2.07 1.74 -19.38
N LYS A 46 2.42 0.65 -18.69
CA LYS A 46 2.46 -0.72 -19.23
C LYS A 46 1.08 -1.35 -19.30
N ILE A 47 0.15 -0.89 -18.47
CA ILE A 47 -1.23 -1.38 -18.40
C ILE A 47 -2.20 -0.21 -18.44
N ALA A 48 -3.31 -0.39 -19.14
CA ALA A 48 -4.41 0.58 -19.18
C ALA A 48 -5.22 0.55 -17.87
N ALA A 49 -6.11 1.52 -17.68
CA ALA A 49 -6.92 1.65 -16.48
C ALA A 49 -7.88 0.45 -16.29
N SER A 50 -8.42 -0.10 -17.38
CA SER A 50 -9.25 -1.31 -17.42
C SER A 50 -8.48 -2.56 -16.97
N GLU A 51 -7.23 -2.72 -17.40
CA GLU A 51 -6.36 -3.82 -16.99
C GLU A 51 -5.93 -3.68 -15.53
N PHE A 52 -5.60 -2.46 -15.09
CA PHE A 52 -5.32 -2.18 -13.68
C PHE A 52 -6.50 -2.56 -12.79
N LYS A 53 -7.72 -2.16 -13.18
CA LYS A 53 -8.97 -2.53 -12.50
C LYS A 53 -9.10 -4.05 -12.40
N TYR A 54 -8.90 -4.77 -13.50
CA TYR A 54 -9.01 -6.22 -13.55
C TYR A 54 -8.00 -6.90 -12.61
N GLN A 55 -6.72 -6.55 -12.70
CA GLN A 55 -5.67 -7.15 -11.87
C GLN A 55 -5.86 -6.86 -10.38
N LEU A 56 -6.19 -5.62 -10.01
CA LEU A 56 -6.44 -5.28 -8.60
C LEU A 56 -7.67 -6.01 -8.07
N SER A 57 -8.76 -6.08 -8.86
CA SER A 57 -9.98 -6.80 -8.46
C SER A 57 -9.70 -8.29 -8.22
N ARG A 58 -8.89 -8.91 -9.08
CA ARG A 58 -8.47 -10.31 -8.91
C ARG A 58 -7.66 -10.51 -7.63
N GLN A 59 -6.70 -9.64 -7.35
CA GLN A 59 -5.91 -9.71 -6.11
C GLN A 59 -6.81 -9.56 -4.86
N MET A 60 -7.75 -8.63 -4.89
CA MET A 60 -8.70 -8.41 -3.78
C MET A 60 -9.63 -9.60 -3.56
N LEU A 61 -10.11 -10.25 -4.63
CA LEU A 61 -10.95 -11.45 -4.55
C LEU A 61 -10.17 -12.65 -3.97
N ALA A 62 -8.91 -12.83 -4.38
CA ALA A 62 -8.07 -13.94 -3.91
C ALA A 62 -7.80 -13.89 -2.39
N GLN A 63 -7.73 -12.69 -1.80
CA GLN A 63 -7.46 -12.52 -0.37
C GLN A 63 -8.68 -12.76 0.53
N ASN A 64 -9.89 -13.00 0.01
CA ASN A 64 -11.14 -13.06 0.81
C ASN A 64 -11.33 -11.84 1.76
N THR A 65 -12.49 -11.74 2.43
CA THR A 65 -12.79 -10.56 3.27
C THR A 65 -12.02 -10.54 4.59
N LYS A 66 -11.61 -11.70 5.12
CA LYS A 66 -10.87 -11.80 6.39
C LYS A 66 -9.40 -11.50 6.18
N LEU A 67 -8.73 -12.13 5.20
CA LEU A 67 -7.29 -11.89 4.99
C LEU A 67 -7.06 -10.48 4.49
N SER A 68 -7.88 -9.95 3.57
CA SER A 68 -7.72 -8.58 3.08
C SER A 68 -7.74 -7.50 4.17
N ARG A 69 -8.37 -7.74 5.32
CA ARG A 69 -8.39 -6.81 6.47
C ARG A 69 -7.10 -6.80 7.27
N VAL A 70 -6.40 -7.94 7.29
CA VAL A 70 -5.18 -8.12 8.07
C VAL A 70 -3.93 -8.03 7.21
N THR A 71 -4.00 -8.21 5.89
CA THR A 71 -2.87 -8.05 4.96
C THR A 71 -2.04 -6.80 5.26
N LEU A 72 -0.72 -6.97 5.39
CA LEU A 72 0.22 -5.86 5.56
C LEU A 72 0.56 -5.29 4.17
N ARG A 73 0.06 -4.09 3.85
CA ARG A 73 0.27 -3.43 2.57
C ARG A 73 1.54 -2.61 2.63
N THR A 74 2.46 -2.84 1.71
CA THR A 74 3.66 -2.02 1.57
C THR A 74 3.91 -1.68 0.10
N LEU A 75 4.63 -0.58 -0.15
CA LEU A 75 5.09 -0.19 -1.49
C LEU A 75 6.60 -0.35 -1.66
N ASP A 76 7.34 -0.64 -0.60
CA ASP A 76 8.76 -0.95 -0.60
C ASP A 76 9.13 -1.69 0.68
N ASP A 77 10.29 -2.32 0.70
CA ASP A 77 10.86 -2.90 1.91
C ASP A 77 12.39 -2.95 1.82
N LEU A 78 13.01 -3.65 2.79
CA LEU A 78 14.46 -3.79 2.90
C LEU A 78 15.10 -4.58 1.74
N THR A 79 14.30 -5.24 0.90
CA THR A 79 14.76 -6.03 -0.25
C THR A 79 14.51 -5.34 -1.59
N SER A 80 13.80 -4.22 -1.63
CA SER A 80 13.51 -3.45 -2.85
C SER A 80 14.12 -2.05 -2.82
N SER A 81 14.34 -1.45 -3.99
CA SER A 81 14.52 0.01 -4.11
C SER A 81 13.41 0.78 -3.37
N ARG A 82 13.77 1.92 -2.76
CA ARG A 82 12.84 2.82 -2.06
C ARG A 82 11.73 3.30 -2.98
N ILE A 83 10.53 3.54 -2.44
CA ILE A 83 9.36 3.95 -3.23
C ILE A 83 9.60 5.26 -3.98
N LEU A 84 10.38 6.20 -3.42
CA LEU A 84 10.71 7.44 -4.12
C LEU A 84 11.58 7.18 -5.36
N THR A 85 12.60 6.34 -5.23
CA THR A 85 13.47 5.93 -6.34
C THR A 85 12.70 5.10 -7.37
N ARG A 86 11.80 4.23 -6.92
CA ARG A 86 10.84 3.56 -7.81
C ARG A 86 9.95 4.58 -8.53
N CYS A 87 9.58 5.70 -7.91
CA CYS A 87 8.84 6.78 -8.55
C CYS A 87 9.70 7.71 -9.43
N ARG A 88 10.98 7.39 -9.68
CA ARG A 88 11.94 8.25 -10.41
C ARG A 88 12.05 9.63 -9.77
N GLU A 89 12.15 9.66 -8.44
CA GLU A 89 12.23 10.89 -7.64
C GLU A 89 10.98 11.78 -7.73
N ASN A 90 9.88 11.29 -8.32
CA ASN A 90 8.62 12.02 -8.40
C ASN A 90 7.83 11.89 -7.09
N LYS A 91 8.02 12.88 -6.20
CA LYS A 91 7.30 12.97 -4.92
C LYS A 91 5.78 13.09 -5.10
N ALA A 92 5.28 13.68 -6.19
CA ALA A 92 3.84 13.77 -6.42
C ALA A 92 3.22 12.40 -6.73
N LEU A 93 3.88 11.61 -7.59
CA LEU A 93 3.51 10.23 -7.86
C LEU A 93 3.58 9.38 -6.59
N MET A 94 4.68 9.47 -5.84
CA MET A 94 4.84 8.76 -4.55
C MET A 94 3.67 9.04 -3.60
N ARG A 95 3.27 10.31 -3.44
CA ARG A 95 2.11 10.69 -2.63
C ARG A 95 0.81 10.06 -3.15
N SER A 96 0.59 10.04 -4.47
CA SER A 96 -0.59 9.37 -5.06
C SER A 96 -0.61 7.88 -4.77
N LEU A 97 0.53 7.19 -4.91
CA LEU A 97 0.62 5.74 -4.64
C LEU A 97 0.40 5.42 -3.16
N LEU A 98 0.99 6.19 -2.27
CA LEU A 98 0.76 6.06 -0.82
C LEU A 98 -0.70 6.32 -0.47
N THR A 99 -1.31 7.35 -1.04
CA THR A 99 -2.75 7.64 -0.84
C THR A 99 -3.59 6.44 -1.26
N PHE A 100 -3.32 5.86 -2.43
CA PHE A 100 -4.02 4.67 -2.90
C PHE A 100 -3.87 3.50 -1.92
N MET A 101 -2.64 3.18 -1.49
CA MET A 101 -2.38 2.13 -0.50
C MET A 101 -3.14 2.37 0.81
N TYR A 102 -3.15 3.61 1.30
CA TYR A 102 -3.82 4.01 2.54
C TYR A 102 -5.35 3.95 2.46
N LEU A 103 -5.93 3.93 1.26
CA LEU A 103 -7.37 3.81 1.05
C LEU A 103 -7.83 2.37 0.84
N LEU A 104 -6.89 1.41 0.73
CA LEU A 104 -7.21 -0.02 0.62
C LEU A 104 -7.46 -0.67 1.99
N LYS A 105 -8.07 -1.86 1.94
CA LYS A 105 -8.16 -2.78 3.09
C LYS A 105 -6.78 -3.35 3.42
N GLY A 106 -6.56 -3.60 4.71
CA GLY A 106 -5.31 -4.13 5.24
C GLY A 106 -4.70 -3.17 6.26
N SER A 107 -3.44 -3.37 6.60
CA SER A 107 -2.67 -2.45 7.41
C SER A 107 -1.58 -1.82 6.55
N PRO A 108 -1.57 -0.51 6.29
CA PRO A 108 -0.45 0.12 5.60
C PRO A 108 0.79 0.06 6.48
N ALA A 109 1.92 -0.29 5.88
CA ALA A 109 3.25 -0.22 6.44
C ALA A 109 4.12 0.63 5.52
N ILE A 110 4.95 1.49 6.11
CA ILE A 110 5.91 2.30 5.38
C ILE A 110 7.32 1.98 5.89
N THR A 111 8.29 1.92 4.98
CA THR A 111 9.70 1.78 5.35
C THR A 111 10.22 3.08 5.96
N TYR A 112 11.06 3.01 7.00
CA TYR A 112 11.59 4.18 7.70
C TYR A 112 12.16 5.23 6.73
N GLY A 113 11.92 6.51 6.96
CA GLY A 113 12.42 7.58 6.09
C GLY A 113 11.59 7.81 4.83
N THR A 114 10.64 6.93 4.49
CA THR A 114 9.65 7.20 3.43
C THR A 114 8.86 8.48 3.75
N GLU A 115 8.59 8.73 5.03
CA GLU A 115 7.98 9.96 5.54
C GLU A 115 8.84 11.22 5.35
N LEU A 116 10.14 11.06 5.11
CA LEU A 116 11.08 12.12 4.77
C LEU A 116 11.45 12.13 3.28
N GLY A 117 10.91 11.21 2.49
CA GLY A 117 11.28 11.06 1.09
C GLY A 117 12.71 10.55 0.90
N LEU A 118 13.18 9.62 1.74
CA LEU A 118 14.45 8.94 1.52
C LEU A 118 14.44 8.12 0.22
N SER A 119 15.43 8.36 -0.62
CA SER A 119 15.71 7.63 -1.86
C SER A 119 16.74 6.53 -1.63
N GLY A 120 16.79 5.55 -2.52
CA GLY A 120 17.76 4.47 -2.48
C GLY A 120 17.43 3.40 -3.51
N HIS A 121 18.45 2.96 -4.26
CA HIS A 121 18.36 1.84 -5.19
C HIS A 121 18.32 0.50 -4.45
N ASP A 122 18.44 -0.62 -5.16
CA ASP A 122 18.35 -1.95 -4.56
C ASP A 122 19.41 -2.18 -3.48
N PHE A 123 19.17 -3.20 -2.65
CA PHE A 123 20.07 -3.58 -1.58
C PHE A 123 21.53 -3.69 -2.07
N PRO A 124 22.50 -3.10 -1.35
CA PRO A 124 22.39 -2.46 -0.03
C PRO A 124 22.08 -0.95 -0.05
N SER A 125 21.93 -0.34 -1.24
CA SER A 125 21.80 1.12 -1.39
C SER A 125 20.48 1.68 -0.85
N ASN A 126 19.47 0.84 -0.61
CA ASN A 126 18.23 1.22 0.06
C ASN A 126 18.41 1.40 1.58
N LEU A 127 19.49 0.90 2.19
CA LEU A 127 19.75 0.98 3.63
C LEU A 127 20.51 2.25 4.02
N VAL A 128 20.13 3.37 3.42
CA VAL A 128 20.68 4.68 3.77
C VAL A 128 20.33 5.00 5.22
N GLY A 129 21.31 5.51 5.97
CA GLY A 129 21.09 5.98 7.34
C GLY A 129 20.01 7.06 7.40
N MET A 130 19.22 7.04 8.47
CA MET A 130 18.20 8.06 8.70
C MET A 130 18.86 9.41 9.01
N ASP A 131 18.46 10.45 8.29
CA ASP A 131 18.89 11.81 8.60
C ASP A 131 18.04 12.41 9.72
N TRP A 132 18.68 12.68 10.85
CA TRP A 132 18.06 13.24 12.04
C TRP A 132 18.20 14.77 12.12
N ASN A 133 18.94 15.40 11.21
CA ASN A 133 19.02 16.85 11.16
C ASN A 133 17.71 17.42 10.58
N GLN A 134 16.93 18.11 11.42
CA GLN A 134 15.62 18.62 11.02
C GLN A 134 15.67 19.59 9.83
N GLU A 135 16.77 20.33 9.66
CA GLU A 135 16.94 21.28 8.55
C GLU A 135 17.01 20.58 7.18
N ASP A 136 17.45 19.32 7.15
CA ASP A 136 17.62 18.53 5.93
C ASP A 136 16.38 17.67 5.59
N GLN A 137 15.34 17.70 6.46
CA GLN A 137 14.14 16.87 6.34
C GLN A 137 13.09 17.44 5.37
N ASP A 138 12.42 16.56 4.61
CA ASP A 138 11.25 16.94 3.81
C ASP A 138 10.00 17.12 4.68
N ASP A 139 9.89 18.33 5.21
CA ASP A 139 8.78 18.79 6.04
C ASP A 139 7.41 18.62 5.38
N LYS A 140 7.34 18.75 4.05
CA LYS A 140 6.11 18.59 3.28
C LYS A 140 5.69 17.13 3.20
N MET A 141 6.64 16.23 3.01
CA MET A 141 6.38 14.78 3.00
C MET A 141 5.97 14.28 4.40
N MET A 142 6.63 14.77 5.45
CA MET A 142 6.30 14.43 6.83
C MET A 142 4.86 14.87 7.18
N ARG A 143 4.50 16.11 6.84
CA ARG A 143 3.13 16.62 7.00
C ARG A 143 2.12 15.79 6.20
N PHE A 144 2.46 15.42 4.97
CA PHE A 144 1.60 14.59 4.13
C PHE A 144 1.32 13.21 4.75
N ILE A 145 2.34 12.51 5.25
CA ILE A 145 2.17 11.22 5.92
C ILE A 145 1.31 11.38 7.19
N LYS A 146 1.53 12.43 7.98
CA LYS A 146 0.68 12.72 9.16
C LYS A 146 -0.78 12.92 8.77
N VAL A 147 -1.07 13.65 7.69
CA VAL A 147 -2.43 13.82 7.17
C VAL A 147 -3.04 12.48 6.74
N LEU A 148 -2.30 11.65 5.99
CA LEU A 148 -2.78 10.32 5.60
C LEU A 148 -3.08 9.41 6.80
N ASN A 149 -2.19 9.40 7.81
CA ASN A 149 -2.38 8.64 9.04
C ASN A 149 -3.64 9.11 9.77
N ASN A 150 -3.81 10.42 9.96
CA ASN A 150 -4.98 10.98 10.62
C ASN A 150 -6.27 10.68 9.85
N PHE A 151 -6.25 10.84 8.53
CA PHE A 151 -7.40 10.49 7.67
C PHE A 151 -7.79 9.03 7.83
N ARG A 152 -6.81 8.11 7.80
CA ARG A 152 -7.07 6.68 7.96
C ARG A 152 -7.60 6.35 9.36
N LEU A 153 -7.06 6.97 10.41
CA LEU A 153 -7.53 6.77 11.79
C LEU A 153 -8.98 7.25 11.96
N GLN A 154 -9.32 8.41 11.40
CA GLN A 154 -10.69 8.94 11.44
C GLN A 154 -11.69 8.06 10.67
N ASN A 155 -11.23 7.42 9.60
CA ASN A 155 -12.06 6.63 8.68
C ASN A 155 -11.81 5.12 8.77
N TYR A 156 -11.21 4.62 9.87
CA TYR A 156 -10.74 3.24 9.93
C TYR A 156 -11.87 2.21 9.76
N LYS A 157 -13.07 2.48 10.29
CA LYS A 157 -14.22 1.57 10.17
C LYS A 157 -14.61 1.34 8.70
N ILE A 158 -14.69 2.41 7.90
CA ILE A 158 -15.05 2.31 6.49
C ILE A 158 -13.91 1.76 5.65
N LEU A 159 -12.66 2.13 5.96
CA LEU A 159 -11.47 1.66 5.26
C LEU A 159 -11.11 0.19 5.54
N SER A 160 -11.39 -0.31 6.75
CA SER A 160 -11.13 -1.70 7.11
C SER A 160 -12.31 -2.61 6.76
N GLU A 161 -13.54 -2.19 7.03
CA GLU A 161 -14.70 -3.09 6.94
C GLU A 161 -15.58 -2.85 5.72
N GLY A 162 -15.62 -1.61 5.21
CA GLY A 162 -16.49 -1.21 4.10
C GLY A 162 -16.18 -1.90 2.77
N SER A 163 -17.14 -1.88 1.84
CA SER A 163 -16.97 -2.33 0.47
C SER A 163 -15.94 -1.48 -0.27
N PHE A 164 -15.45 -2.01 -1.39
CA PHE A 164 -14.66 -1.29 -2.38
C PHE A 164 -15.44 -1.36 -3.69
N GLU A 165 -15.85 -0.22 -4.21
CA GLU A 165 -16.70 -0.10 -5.39
C GLU A 165 -15.96 0.73 -6.43
N TRP A 166 -15.72 0.17 -7.62
CA TRP A 166 -15.13 0.93 -8.71
C TRP A 166 -16.07 2.04 -9.17
N GLY A 167 -15.52 3.24 -9.36
CA GLY A 167 -16.20 4.38 -9.97
C GLY A 167 -15.91 4.48 -11.47
N GLN A 168 -15.79 5.72 -11.94
CA GLN A 168 -15.38 6.03 -13.30
C GLN A 168 -13.93 5.63 -13.56
N ILE A 169 -13.70 5.11 -14.76
CA ILE A 169 -12.41 4.61 -15.25
C ILE A 169 -12.28 5.04 -16.71
N SER A 170 -11.09 5.45 -17.14
CA SER A 170 -10.82 5.76 -18.53
C SER A 170 -9.43 5.32 -18.94
N ASP A 171 -9.37 4.51 -20.01
CA ASP A 171 -8.12 4.13 -20.67
C ASP A 171 -7.53 5.28 -21.48
N SER A 172 -8.35 6.20 -21.98
CA SER A 172 -7.89 7.35 -22.76
C SER A 172 -7.28 8.46 -21.90
N TYR A 173 -7.75 8.60 -20.66
CA TYR A 173 -7.33 9.65 -19.73
C TYR A 173 -6.50 9.13 -18.54
N ASP A 174 -6.18 7.84 -18.53
CA ASP A 174 -5.36 7.19 -17.49
C ASP A 174 -5.81 7.47 -16.05
N TYR A 175 -7.12 7.42 -15.79
CA TYR A 175 -7.63 7.60 -14.43
C TYR A 175 -8.55 6.47 -13.99
N VAL A 176 -8.54 6.26 -12.69
CA VAL A 176 -9.44 5.37 -11.97
C VAL A 176 -10.00 6.11 -10.77
N SER A 177 -11.22 5.80 -10.40
CA SER A 177 -11.84 6.22 -9.15
C SER A 177 -12.50 5.02 -8.48
N PHE A 178 -12.66 5.10 -7.17
CA PHE A 178 -13.38 4.10 -6.39
C PHE A 178 -14.02 4.78 -5.19
N ILE A 179 -14.99 4.08 -4.59
CA ILE A 179 -15.71 4.49 -3.40
C ILE A 179 -15.51 3.41 -2.35
N ARG A 180 -15.27 3.82 -1.10
CA ARG A 180 -15.38 2.94 0.07
C ARG A 180 -16.72 3.22 0.72
N ARG A 181 -17.56 2.20 0.89
CA ARG A 181 -18.90 2.35 1.46
C ARG A 181 -19.08 1.45 2.68
N LYS A 182 -19.67 1.98 3.74
CA LYS A 182 -20.13 1.21 4.89
C LYS A 182 -21.44 1.84 5.39
N ASP A 183 -22.49 1.03 5.45
CA ASP A 183 -23.83 1.48 5.82
C ASP A 183 -24.28 2.69 4.95
N LYS A 184 -24.61 3.83 5.58
CA LYS A 184 -24.97 5.08 4.89
C LYS A 184 -23.78 6.02 4.66
N THR A 185 -22.58 5.65 5.06
CA THR A 185 -21.36 6.46 4.91
C THR A 185 -20.53 6.00 3.71
N TYR A 186 -19.92 6.96 3.00
CA TYR A 186 -19.00 6.70 1.91
C TYR A 186 -17.88 7.74 1.87
N ILE A 187 -16.72 7.32 1.37
CA ILE A 187 -15.55 8.16 1.07
C ILE A 187 -14.96 7.79 -0.29
#